data_AF-A0A6N6VU28-F1
#
_entry.id   AF-A0A6N6VU28-F1
#
_cell.length_a   1.000
_cell.length_b   1.000
_cell.length_c   1.000
_cell.angle_alpha   90.00
_cell.angle_beta   90.00
_cell.angle_gamma   90.00
#
_symmetry.space_group_name_H-M   'P 1'
#
loop_
_entity.id
_entity.type
_entity.pdbx_description
1 polymer ?
#
loop_
_entity_poly.entity_id
_entity_poly.type
_entity_poly.pdbx_seq_one_letter_code
_entity_poly.pdbx_strand_id
1 'polypeptide(L)'
;MRYSFLFTLLIDNIPEDQFVDLSASLIKFLIELEINLKKVIMNRNCGIFEVHDCDVLYFGDFINFAENNFKKIIWEKNFLPFEFGAVITEGINAQSFDLDDFNNFKKIEVAS
;
A
#
# COMPACT_ATOMS: atom_id res chain seq x y z
N MET A 1 -19.88 -14.57 2.36
CA MET A 1 -18.88 -14.88 3.42
C MET A 1 -18.12 -13.58 3.66
N ARG A 2 -17.97 -13.14 4.92
CA ARG A 2 -17.20 -11.92 5.22
C ARG A 2 -15.73 -12.32 5.36
N TYR A 3 -14.85 -11.61 4.66
CA TYR A 3 -13.42 -11.79 4.76
C TYR A 3 -12.82 -10.61 5.51
N SER A 4 -11.73 -10.88 6.22
CA SER A 4 -10.91 -9.83 6.82
C SER A 4 -9.51 -9.91 6.23
N PHE A 5 -8.96 -8.75 5.90
CA PHE A 5 -7.67 -8.63 5.25
C PHE A 5 -6.75 -7.77 6.10
N LEU A 6 -5.50 -8.21 6.26
CA LEU A 6 -4.44 -7.36 6.77
C LEU A 6 -3.51 -7.00 5.61
N PHE A 7 -3.47 -5.74 5.22
CA PHE A 7 -2.45 -5.23 4.32
C PHE A 7 -1.26 -4.73 5.13
N THR A 8 -0.06 -5.14 4.72
CA THR A 8 1.21 -4.64 5.24
C THR A 8 1.96 -3.95 4.11
N LEU A 9 2.23 -2.67 4.28
CA LEU A 9 3.13 -1.90 3.42
C LEU A 9 4.39 -1.61 4.21
N LEU A 10 5.56 -1.95 3.65
CA LEU A 10 6.86 -1.62 4.21
C LEU A 10 7.60 -0.72 3.24
N ILE A 11 8.00 0.47 3.69
CA ILE A 11 8.71 1.44 2.86
C ILE A 11 9.94 1.87 3.64
N ASP A 12 11.10 1.63 3.06
CA ASP A 12 12.39 2.01 3.63
C ASP A 12 12.78 3.44 3.23
N ASN A 13 13.59 4.06 4.07
CA ASN A 13 14.18 5.39 3.86
C ASN A 13 13.18 6.53 3.68
N ILE A 14 12.05 6.52 4.39
CA ILE A 14 11.11 7.65 4.40
C ILE A 14 11.66 8.77 5.30
N PRO A 15 11.95 9.98 4.76
CA PRO A 15 12.24 11.15 5.57
C PRO A 15 11.05 11.52 6.47
N GLU A 16 11.31 11.89 7.71
CA GLU A 16 10.26 12.18 8.71
C GLU A 16 9.26 13.25 8.25
N ASP A 17 9.74 14.26 7.53
CA ASP A 17 8.93 15.35 6.97
C ASP A 17 7.99 14.88 5.84
N GLN A 18 8.38 13.85 5.10
CA GLN A 18 7.56 13.27 4.02
C GLN A 18 6.68 12.11 4.50
N PHE A 19 6.99 11.51 5.65
CA PHE A 19 6.18 10.45 6.26
C PHE A 19 4.75 10.91 6.53
N VAL A 20 4.58 12.13 7.03
CA VAL A 20 3.25 12.69 7.34
C VAL A 20 2.39 12.82 6.08
N ASP A 21 2.97 13.32 4.99
CA ASP A 21 2.29 13.51 3.71
C ASP A 21 1.93 12.19 3.03
N LEU A 22 2.86 11.24 3.03
CA LEU A 22 2.61 9.88 2.54
C LEU A 22 1.52 9.18 3.36
N SER A 23 1.61 9.24 4.69
CA SER A 23 0.62 8.67 5.59
C SER A 23 -0.76 9.26 5.37
N ALA A 24 -0.85 10.59 5.22
CA ALA A 24 -2.11 11.27 4.95
C ALA A 24 -2.73 10.83 3.60
N SER A 25 -1.91 10.65 2.56
CA SER A 25 -2.35 10.19 1.24
C SER A 25 -2.90 8.76 1.30
N LEU A 26 -2.19 7.86 1.99
CA LEU A 26 -2.61 6.48 2.19
C LEU A 26 -3.90 6.39 3.03
N ILE A 27 -3.98 7.16 4.13
CA ILE A 27 -5.19 7.23 4.98
C ILE A 27 -6.39 7.74 4.18
N LYS A 28 -6.21 8.78 3.36
CA LYS A 28 -7.27 9.33 2.52
C LYS A 28 -7.83 8.26 1.57
N PHE A 29 -6.96 7.51 0.88
CA PHE A 29 -7.38 6.42 0.01
C PHE A 29 -8.18 5.34 0.75
N LEU A 30 -7.74 4.97 1.96
CA LEU A 30 -8.46 3.99 2.78
C LEU A 30 -9.86 4.46 3.17
N ILE A 31 -10.02 5.74 3.52
CA ILE A 31 -11.32 6.34 3.82
C ILE A 31 -12.22 6.34 2.58
N GLU A 32 -11.69 6.65 1.39
CA GLU A 32 -12.44 6.62 0.13
C GLU A 32 -12.98 5.22 -0.20
N LEU A 33 -12.28 4.18 0.25
CA LEU A 33 -12.72 2.79 0.12
C LEU A 33 -13.60 2.30 1.28
N GLU A 34 -13.93 3.17 2.24
CA GLU A 34 -14.66 2.83 3.47
C GLU A 34 -13.94 1.73 4.32
N ILE A 35 -12.61 1.65 4.19
CA ILE A 35 -11.76 0.68 4.90
C ILE A 35 -11.29 1.26 6.23
N ASN A 36 -11.37 0.46 7.31
CA ASN A 36 -10.86 0.87 8.61
C ASN A 36 -9.34 0.69 8.71
N LEU A 37 -8.62 1.79 8.95
CA LEU A 37 -7.21 1.73 9.32
C LEU A 37 -7.06 1.23 10.76
N LYS A 38 -6.28 0.16 10.99
CA LYS A 38 -6.03 -0.32 12.36
C LYS A 38 -4.78 0.26 12.99
N LYS A 39 -3.67 0.38 12.25
CA LYS A 39 -2.40 0.79 12.84
C LYS A 39 -1.45 1.38 11.79
N VAL A 40 -0.76 2.45 12.18
CA VAL A 40 0.35 3.04 11.42
C VAL A 40 1.55 3.11 12.37
N ILE A 41 2.70 2.59 11.95
CA ILE A 41 3.93 2.56 12.75
C ILE A 41 5.05 3.21 11.95
N MET A 42 5.77 4.15 12.57
CA MET A 42 7.01 4.69 12.04
C MET A 42 8.18 4.27 12.94
N ASN A 43 9.29 3.81 12.36
CA ASN A 43 10.50 3.51 13.11
C ASN A 43 11.75 3.89 12.31
N ARG A 44 12.53 4.86 12.81
CA ARG A 44 13.92 5.15 12.38
C ARG A 44 14.17 5.23 10.86
N ASN A 45 13.21 5.73 10.09
CA ASN A 45 13.17 5.86 8.61
C ASN A 45 12.50 4.71 7.84
N CYS A 46 11.86 3.76 8.53
CA CYS A 46 10.96 2.77 7.95
C CYS A 46 9.51 3.12 8.33
N GLY A 47 8.61 3.09 7.34
CA GLY A 47 7.16 3.16 7.54
C GLY A 47 6.55 1.78 7.41
N ILE A 48 5.79 1.34 8.42
CA ILE A 48 4.96 0.13 8.35
C ILE A 48 3.50 0.55 8.48
N PHE A 49 2.71 0.28 7.44
CA PHE A 49 1.27 0.51 7.47
C PHE A 49 0.56 -0.83 7.57
N GLU A 50 -0.21 -1.02 8.65
CA GLU A 50 -1.04 -2.20 8.88
C GLU A 50 -2.51 -1.79 8.77
N VAL A 51 -3.09 -2.08 7.62
CA VAL A 51 -4.50 -1.78 7.32
C VAL A 51 -5.30 -3.04 7.52
N HIS A 52 -6.36 -2.98 8.33
CA HIS A 52 -7.18 -4.14 8.61
C HIS A 52 -8.62 -3.89 8.14
N ASP A 53 -8.96 -4.48 7.01
CA ASP A 53 -10.30 -4.37 6.48
C ASP A 53 -11.23 -5.39 7.14
N CYS A 54 -12.37 -4.89 7.60
CA CYS A 54 -13.47 -5.69 8.11
C CYS A 54 -14.65 -5.40 7.20
N ASP A 55 -15.01 -6.34 6.32
CA ASP A 55 -16.24 -6.35 5.48
C ASP A 55 -16.09 -6.18 3.95
N VAL A 56 -15.00 -6.65 3.33
CA VAL A 56 -14.97 -6.76 1.85
C VAL A 56 -15.77 -7.97 1.37
N LEU A 57 -16.68 -7.74 0.41
CA LEU A 57 -17.57 -8.76 -0.17
C LEU A 57 -17.01 -9.43 -1.44
N TYR A 58 -15.98 -8.87 -2.08
CA TYR A 58 -15.39 -9.35 -3.34
C TYR A 58 -13.89 -9.63 -3.17
N PHE A 59 -13.44 -10.80 -3.64
CA PHE A 59 -12.11 -11.34 -3.40
C PHE A 59 -11.22 -11.25 -4.66
N GLY A 60 -9.91 -11.08 -4.49
CA GLY A 60 -8.93 -11.09 -5.58
C GLY A 60 -8.85 -9.77 -6.36
N ASP A 61 -9.93 -9.39 -7.05
CA ASP A 61 -9.98 -8.15 -7.83
C ASP A 61 -9.78 -6.91 -6.95
N PHE A 62 -10.33 -6.95 -5.74
CA PHE A 62 -10.14 -5.90 -4.74
C PHE A 62 -8.67 -5.81 -4.26
N ILE A 63 -7.99 -6.94 -4.08
CA ILE A 63 -6.60 -6.98 -3.61
C ILE A 63 -5.69 -6.37 -4.67
N ASN A 64 -5.86 -6.78 -5.94
CA ASN A 64 -5.11 -6.22 -7.06
C ASN A 64 -5.38 -4.73 -7.22
N PHE A 65 -6.64 -4.31 -7.06
CA PHE A 65 -7.02 -2.90 -7.10
C PHE A 65 -6.35 -2.08 -5.98
N ALA A 66 -6.40 -2.57 -4.73
CA ALA A 66 -5.76 -1.90 -3.60
C ALA A 66 -4.23 -1.81 -3.78
N GLU A 67 -3.58 -2.91 -4.18
CA GLU A 67 -2.15 -2.97 -4.48
C GLU A 67 -1.73 -1.92 -5.52
N ASN A 68 -2.45 -1.84 -6.63
CA ASN A 68 -2.16 -0.90 -7.72
C ASN A 68 -2.30 0.57 -7.28
N ASN A 69 -3.28 0.89 -6.45
CA ASN A 69 -3.46 2.25 -5.95
C ASN A 69 -2.40 2.61 -4.89
N PHE A 70 -2.04 1.68 -4.00
CA PHE A 70 -0.94 1.91 -3.07
C PHE A 70 0.39 2.14 -3.79
N LYS A 71 0.70 1.32 -4.80
CA LYS A 71 1.83 1.52 -5.71
C LYS A 71 1.84 2.93 -6.27
N LYS A 72 0.73 3.36 -6.87
CA LYS A 72 0.59 4.69 -7.45
C LYS A 72 0.88 5.81 -6.44
N ILE A 73 0.28 5.77 -5.25
CA ILE A 73 0.47 6.79 -4.21
C ILE A 73 1.95 6.86 -3.78
N ILE A 74 2.59 5.72 -3.54
CA ILE A 74 3.99 5.64 -3.09
C ILE A 74 4.93 6.18 -4.18
N TRP A 75 4.66 5.83 -5.42
CA TRP A 75 5.44 6.23 -6.59
C TRP A 75 5.27 7.70 -6.98
N GLU A 76 4.08 8.29 -6.83
CA GLU A 76 3.87 9.74 -6.98
C GLU A 76 4.72 10.54 -6.00
N LYS A 77 5.04 9.96 -4.84
CA LYS A 77 5.93 10.54 -3.83
C LYS A 77 7.41 10.15 -4.03
N ASN A 78 7.74 9.42 -5.09
CA ASN A 78 9.09 8.94 -5.45
C ASN A 78 9.77 8.07 -4.37
N PHE A 79 9.00 7.26 -3.63
CA PHE A 79 9.58 6.30 -2.68
C PHE A 79 9.87 4.95 -3.33
N LEU A 80 11.12 4.49 -3.19
CA LEU A 80 11.61 3.20 -3.66
C LEU A 80 12.81 2.71 -2.83
N PRO A 81 13.01 1.38 -2.69
CA PRO A 81 12.05 0.31 -2.96
C PRO A 81 10.99 0.20 -1.85
N PHE A 82 9.92 -0.58 -2.08
CA PHE A 82 8.94 -0.88 -1.03
C PHE A 82 8.35 -2.29 -1.17
N GLU A 83 7.72 -2.80 -0.12
CA GLU A 83 7.05 -4.11 -0.11
C GLU A 83 5.55 -4.00 0.18
N PHE A 84 4.75 -4.85 -0.46
CA PHE A 84 3.32 -5.01 -0.19
C PHE A 84 3.00 -6.47 0.12
N GLY A 85 2.29 -6.73 1.22
CA GLY A 85 1.72 -8.02 1.54
C GLY A 85 0.26 -7.89 1.93
N ALA A 86 -0.58 -8.83 1.50
CA ALA A 86 -1.98 -8.94 1.93
C ALA A 86 -2.19 -10.30 2.60
N VAL A 87 -2.34 -10.34 3.92
CA VAL A 87 -2.65 -11.57 4.66
C VAL A 87 -4.16 -11.75 4.69
N ILE A 88 -4.62 -12.79 4.00
CA ILE A 88 -6.03 -13.20 3.87
C ILE A 88 -6.39 -14.22 4.96
N THR A 89 -5.39 -14.99 5.37
CA THR A 89 -5.30 -16.03 6.42
C THR A 89 -3.89 -16.61 6.20
N GLU A 90 -3.07 -16.73 7.25
CA GLU A 90 -1.64 -17.15 7.24
C GLU A 90 -1.13 -17.77 5.92
N GLY A 91 -0.44 -17.02 5.05
CA GLY A 91 0.14 -17.64 3.86
C GLY A 91 0.55 -16.80 2.65
N ILE A 92 0.53 -15.46 2.70
CA ILE A 92 1.03 -14.64 1.58
C ILE A 92 2.30 -13.91 2.03
N ASN A 93 3.37 -14.11 1.26
CA ASN A 93 4.63 -13.40 1.44
C ASN A 93 4.50 -11.99 0.85
N ALA A 94 5.15 -11.01 1.48
CA ALA A 94 5.28 -9.68 0.90
C ALA A 94 5.98 -9.77 -0.46
N GLN A 95 5.54 -8.97 -1.42
CA GLN A 95 6.19 -8.77 -2.71
C GLN A 95 7.01 -7.48 -2.65
N SER A 96 8.28 -7.56 -3.03
CA SER A 96 9.16 -6.39 -3.14
C SER A 96 8.96 -5.72 -4.51
N PHE A 97 8.91 -4.39 -4.53
CA PHE A 97 8.83 -3.57 -5.74
C PHE A 97 10.04 -2.66 -5.84
N ASP A 98 10.61 -2.60 -7.04
CA ASP A 98 11.87 -1.93 -7.29
C ASP A 98 11.78 -0.82 -8.36
N LEU A 99 12.95 -0.34 -8.79
CA LEU A 99 13.08 0.72 -9.78
C LEU A 99 12.55 0.31 -11.16
N ASP A 100 12.66 -0.97 -11.54
CA ASP A 100 12.17 -1.46 -12.82
C ASP A 100 10.64 -1.49 -12.84
N ASP A 101 10.00 -1.91 -11.74
CA ASP A 101 8.55 -1.84 -11.58
C ASP A 101 8.03 -0.40 -11.71
N PHE A 102 8.69 0.55 -11.05
CA PHE A 102 8.34 1.97 -11.15
C PHE A 102 8.48 2.53 -12.55
N ASN A 103 9.57 2.21 -13.24
CA ASN A 103 9.81 2.64 -14.62
C ASN A 103 8.77 2.04 -15.57
N ASN A 104 8.33 0.80 -15.33
CA ASN A 104 7.27 0.16 -16.11
C ASN A 104 5.90 0.80 -15.86
N PHE A 105 5.59 1.17 -14.62
CA PHE A 105 4.38 1.92 -14.29
C PHE A 105 4.30 3.27 -15.00
N LYS A 106 5.38 4.07 -14.94
CA LYS A 106 5.46 5.37 -15.64
C LYS A 106 5.21 5.25 -17.13
N LYS A 107 5.66 4.18 -17.79
CA LYS A 107 5.45 3.96 -19.24
C LYS A 107 3.98 3.72 -19.58
N ILE A 108 3.20 3.10 -18.69
CA ILE A 108 1.78 2.78 -18.92
C ILE A 108 0.92 4.05 -18.83
N GLU A 109 1.26 5.00 -17.95
CA GLU A 109 0.50 6.24 -17.78
C GLU A 109 0.65 7.26 -18.94
N VAL A 110 1.59 7.06 -19.89
CA VAL A 110 1.83 7.99 -21.01
C VAL A 110 1.01 7.68 -22.28
N ALA A 111 0.17 6.65 -22.27
CA ALA A 111 -0.70 6.37 -23.40
C ALA A 111 -1.96 7.26 -23.32
N SER A 112 -1.85 8.48 -23.85
CA SER A 112 -2.98 9.37 -24.18
C SER A 112 -3.05 9.62 -25.68
#